data_AF-A0A838R4T6-F1
#
_entry.id   AF-A0A838R4T6-F1
#
_cell.length_a   1.000
_cell.length_b   1.000
_cell.length_c   1.000
_cell.angle_alpha   90.00
_cell.angle_beta   90.00
_cell.angle_gamma   90.00
#
_symmetry.space_group_name_H-M   'P 1'
#
loop_
_entity.id
_entity.type
_entity.pdbx_description
1 polymer ?
#
loop_
_entity_poly.entity_id
_entity_poly.type
_entity_poly.pdbx_seq_one_letter_code
_entity_poly.pdbx_strand_id
1 'polypeptide(L)' 'MERTEWPSCQKCSNGALIPLSDYGREGAQITYKAWVCTNPECGFNLRIDNGEISFGRVIGQSYK' A
#
# COMPACT_ATOMS: atom_id res chain seq x y z
N MET A 1 -0.03 19.16 15.78
CA MET A 1 0.33 18.01 14.94
C MET A 1 -0.91 17.66 14.13
N GLU A 2 -0.93 17.97 12.84
CA GLU A 2 -2.06 17.56 12.00
C GLU A 2 -2.11 16.03 11.95
N ARG A 3 -3.27 15.46 12.27
CA ARG A 3 -3.52 14.04 12.03
C ARG A 3 -3.85 13.92 10.55
N THR A 4 -2.95 13.34 9.77
CA THR A 4 -3.30 12.91 8.41
C THR A 4 -4.33 11.79 8.53
N GLU A 5 -5.60 12.13 8.32
CA GLU A 5 -6.67 11.14 8.29
C GLU A 5 -6.66 10.45 6.93
N TRP A 6 -6.23 9.18 6.94
CA TRP A 6 -6.25 8.34 5.75
C TRP A 6 -7.69 7.93 5.41
N PRO A 7 -8.05 7.87 4.12
CA PRO A 7 -9.41 7.55 3.72
C PRO A 7 -9.79 6.13 4.12
N SER A 8 -11.07 5.89 4.32
CA SER A 8 -11.59 4.53 4.52
C SER A 8 -11.41 3.69 3.25
N CYS A 9 -11.14 2.39 3.44
CA CYS A 9 -11.01 1.46 2.33
C CYS A 9 -12.35 1.28 1.63
N GLN A 10 -12.44 1.68 0.36
CA GLN A 10 -13.67 1.60 -0.43
C GLN A 10 -14.08 0.17 -0.79
N LYS A 11 -13.20 -0.84 -0.61
CA LYS A 11 -13.53 -2.25 -0.87
C LYS A 11 -14.32 -2.88 0.28
N CYS A 12 -13.90 -2.69 1.52
CA CYS A 12 -14.51 -3.35 2.69
C CYS A 12 -15.20 -2.39 3.65
N SER A 13 -14.96 -1.08 3.56
CA SER A 13 -15.40 -0.05 4.52
C SER A 13 -14.98 -0.28 5.99
N ASN A 14 -14.23 -1.36 6.27
CA ASN A 14 -13.84 -1.81 7.60
C ASN A 14 -12.31 -1.74 7.77
N GLY A 15 -11.70 -0.63 7.36
CA GLY A 15 -10.25 -0.40 7.40
C GLY A 15 -9.88 0.96 6.80
N ALA A 16 -8.68 1.43 7.08
CA ALA A 16 -8.12 2.63 6.46
C ALA A 16 -7.21 2.23 5.28
N LEU A 17 -7.16 3.07 4.25
CA LEU A 17 -6.23 2.90 3.14
C LEU A 17 -4.98 3.75 3.42
N ILE A 18 -3.90 3.10 3.85
CA ILE A 18 -2.66 3.77 4.25
C ILE A 18 -1.61 3.70 3.15
N PRO A 19 -0.78 4.74 2.97
CA PRO A 19 0.30 4.68 2.02
C PRO A 19 1.55 4.02 2.63
N LEU A 20 2.25 3.21 1.83
CA LEU A 20 3.52 2.59 2.15
C LEU A 20 4.59 3.13 1.20
N SER A 21 5.74 3.48 1.78
CA SER A 21 6.93 3.89 1.06
C SER A 21 7.93 2.74 1.00
N ASP A 22 8.87 2.80 0.06
CA ASP A 22 9.88 1.78 -0.15
C ASP A 22 11.20 2.44 -0.59
N TYR A 23 12.24 1.64 -0.80
CA TYR A 23 13.51 2.07 -1.34
C TYR A 23 13.74 1.44 -2.72
N GLY A 24 14.10 2.27 -3.68
CA GLY A 24 14.46 1.87 -5.04
C GLY A 24 15.92 1.44 -5.16
N ARG A 25 16.40 1.41 -6.40
CA ARG A 25 17.82 1.20 -6.70
C ARG A 25 18.67 2.26 -5.99
N GLU A 26 19.83 1.83 -5.52
CA GLU A 26 20.80 2.71 -4.82
C GLU A 26 20.23 3.39 -3.56
N GLY A 27 19.17 2.82 -2.98
CA GLY A 27 18.56 3.37 -1.75
C GLY A 27 17.73 4.63 -1.98
N ALA A 28 17.37 4.95 -3.23
CA ALA A 28 16.49 6.08 -3.52
C ALA A 28 15.15 5.91 -2.80
N GLN A 29 14.73 6.92 -2.03
CA GLN A 29 13.43 6.87 -1.35
C GLN A 29 12.28 6.94 -2.37
N ILE A 30 11.35 6.00 -2.28
CA ILE A 30 10.13 5.98 -3.08
C ILE A 30 8.95 6.20 -2.13
N THR A 31 8.43 7.42 -2.14
CA THR A 31 7.29 7.78 -1.30
C THR A 31 6.00 7.26 -1.93
N TYR A 32 5.14 6.64 -1.12
CA TYR A 32 3.81 6.17 -1.54
C TYR A 32 3.82 5.18 -2.71
N LYS A 33 4.76 4.23 -2.68
CA LYS A 33 4.86 3.14 -3.66
C LYS A 33 3.64 2.22 -3.66
N ALA A 34 2.97 2.08 -2.51
CA ALA A 34 1.76 1.30 -2.41
C ALA A 34 0.73 1.96 -1.48
N TRP A 35 -0.54 1.59 -1.66
CA TRP A 35 -1.64 1.89 -0.75
C TRP A 35 -2.27 0.57 -0.33
N VAL A 36 -2.44 0.36 0.97
CA VAL A 36 -2.87 -0.93 1.53
C VAL A 36 -4.00 -0.71 2.52
N CYS A 37 -4.99 -1.60 2.49
CA CYS A 37 -6.04 -1.63 3.51
C CYS A 37 -5.48 -2.20 4.81
N THR A 38 -5.71 -1.53 5.93
CA THR A 38 -5.29 -1.99 7.26
C THR A 38 -6.05 -3.23 7.74
N ASN A 39 -7.16 -3.60 7.09
CA ASN A 39 -7.89 -4.81 7.41
C ASN A 39 -7.22 -6.04 6.76
N PRO A 40 -6.67 -6.97 7.55
CA PRO A 40 -5.96 -8.14 7.03
C PRO A 40 -6.86 -9.08 6.21
N GLU A 41 -8.16 -9.14 6.50
CA GLU A 41 -9.12 -9.96 5.75
C GLU A 41 -9.48 -9.35 4.39
N CYS A 42 -9.30 -8.03 4.22
CA CYS A 42 -9.65 -7.33 2.99
C CYS A 42 -8.66 -7.63 1.85
N GLY A 43 -7.37 -7.68 2.18
CA GLY A 43 -6.26 -7.89 1.24
C GLY A 43 -6.12 -6.83 0.14
N PHE A 44 -6.91 -5.75 0.19
CA PHE A 44 -6.87 -4.71 -0.85
C PHE A 44 -5.54 -3.97 -0.80
N ASN A 45 -4.88 -3.91 -1.95
CA ASN A 45 -3.67 -3.14 -2.15
C ASN A 45 -3.63 -2.59 -3.59
N LEU A 46 -3.04 -1.41 -3.72
CA LEU A 46 -2.67 -0.74 -4.97
C LEU A 46 -1.17 -0.53 -4.92
N ARG A 47 -0.43 -0.94 -5.95
CA ARG A 47 1.03 -0.78 -6.01
C ARG A 47 1.45 -0.27 -7.38
N ILE A 48 2.47 0.59 -7.39
CA ILE A 48 3.13 1.04 -8.61
C ILE A 48 4.57 0.52 -8.67
N ASP A 49 4.96 -0.02 -9.83
CA ASP A 49 6.32 -0.43 -10.13
C ASP A 49 6.69 -0.01 -11.54
N ASN A 50 7.70 0.85 -11.69
CA ASN A 50 8.21 1.29 -13.00
C ASN A 50 7.11 1.77 -13.97
N GLY A 51 6.07 2.43 -13.47
CA GLY A 51 4.94 2.94 -14.27
C GLY A 51 3.78 1.96 -14.46
N GLU A 52 3.91 0.71 -14.02
CA GLU A 52 2.82 -0.26 -14.03
C GLU A 52 2.06 -0.25 -12.71
N ILE A 53 0.72 -0.24 -12.81
CA ILE A 53 -0.18 -0.27 -11.65
C ILE A 53 -0.75 -1.67 -11.51
N SER A 54 -0.67 -2.22 -10.29
CA SER A 54 -1.26 -3.51 -9.94
C SER A 54 -2.26 -3.37 -8.79
N PHE A 55 -3.33 -4.17 -8.86
CA PHE A 55 -4.39 -4.23 -7.85
C PHE A 55 -4.48 -5.65 -7.30
N GLY A 56 -4.60 -5.77 -5.97
CA GLY A 56 -5.12 -6.98 -5.32
C GLY A 56 -4.38 -8.28 -5.63
N ARG A 57 -3.14 -8.24 -6.14
CA ARG A 57 -2.30 -9.43 -6.18
C ARG A 57 -1.98 -9.80 -4.73
N VAL A 58 -2.17 -11.08 -4.41
CA VAL A 58 -1.69 -11.65 -3.14
C VAL A 58 -0.18 -11.50 -3.15
N ILE A 59 0.32 -10.54 -2.38
CA ILE A 59 1.75 -10.36 -2.20
C ILE A 59 2.16 -11.52 -1.29
N GLY A 60 2.87 -12.51 -1.84
CA GLY A 60 3.43 -13.58 -1.04
C GLY A 60 4.33 -13.00 0.05
N GLN A 61 4.37 -13.61 1.22
CA GLN A 61 5.36 -13.25 2.24
C GLN A 61 6.75 -13.45 1.61
N SER A 62 7.52 -12.37 1.51
CA SER A 62 8.95 -12.47 1.17
C SER A 62 9.64 -13.09 2.37
N TYR A 63 9.79 -14.41 2.35
CA TYR A 63 10.76 -15.07 3.21
C TYR A 63 12.14 -14.61 2.74
N LYS A 64 12.87 -13.92 3.62
CA LYS A 64 14.29 -13.66 3.42
C LYS A 64 15.06 -14.96 3.36
#